data_AF-A0A537TXP7-F1
#
_entry.id   AF-A0A537TXP7-F1
#
_cell.length_a   1.000
_cell.length_b   1.000
_cell.length_c   1.000
_cell.angle_alpha   90.00
_cell.angle_beta   90.00
_cell.angle_gamma   90.00
#
_symmetry.space_group_name_H-M   'P 1'
#
loop_
_entity.id
_entity.type
_entity.pdbx_description
1 polymer ?
#
loop_
_entity_poly.entity_id
_entity_poly.type
_entity_poly.pdbx_seq_one_letter_code
_entity_poly.pdbx_strand_id
1 'polypeptide(L)'
;MELLVTDKSTYREGPTHWRTAEAGHVARRVRELVDAGECSAGDVVVLLQAFTDVDRYEEALRAEGLSTHRAAGSGYFGQQQVADLVMYLRLLLNRYDDEALASVLASPFVGVSNDALVLLRRAAGRRPLF
;
A
#
# COMPACT_ATOMS: atom_id res chain seq x y z
N MET A 1 22.98 -21.71 9.79
CA MET A 1 21.77 -21.00 10.24
C MET A 1 22.27 -19.82 11.07
N GLU A 2 22.08 -18.60 10.59
CA GLU A 2 22.44 -17.37 11.31
C GLU A 2 21.17 -16.85 12.01
N LEU A 3 21.30 -16.37 13.24
CA LEU A 3 20.19 -15.83 14.02
C LEU A 3 20.39 -14.32 14.22
N LEU A 4 19.58 -13.52 13.53
CA LEU A 4 19.49 -12.08 13.77
C LEU A 4 18.45 -11.83 14.87
N VAL A 5 18.90 -11.38 16.04
CA VAL A 5 18.01 -11.06 17.16
C VAL A 5 17.84 -9.56 17.28
N THR A 6 16.60 -9.08 17.17
CA THR A 6 16.26 -7.71 17.56
C THR A 6 15.57 -7.76 18.93
N ASP A 7 16.24 -7.26 19.96
CA ASP A 7 15.68 -7.25 21.31
C ASP A 7 14.59 -6.18 21.43
N LYS A 8 13.36 -6.61 21.73
CA LYS A 8 12.21 -5.71 21.86
C LYS A 8 12.33 -4.75 23.04
N SER A 9 13.01 -5.16 24.13
CA SER A 9 13.10 -4.34 25.34
C SER A 9 13.93 -3.07 25.13
N THR A 10 14.93 -3.15 24.24
CA THR A 10 15.80 -2.04 23.83
C THR A 10 15.02 -0.91 23.14
N TYR A 11 13.88 -1.22 22.51
CA TYR A 11 13.06 -0.23 21.79
C TYR A 11 11.83 0.24 22.58
N ARG A 12 11.70 -0.16 23.84
CA ARG A 12 10.48 0.13 24.64
C ARG A 12 10.34 1.61 24.98
N GLU A 13 11.45 2.30 25.16
CA GLU A 13 11.53 3.72 25.54
C GLU A 13 12.02 4.62 24.39
N GLY A 14 12.34 4.02 23.24
CA GLY A 14 12.86 4.72 22.07
C GLY A 14 11.75 5.26 21.15
N PRO A 15 12.06 6.25 20.30
CA PRO A 15 11.10 6.79 19.33
C PRO A 15 10.80 5.80 18.18
N THR A 16 11.67 4.80 17.98
CA THR A 16 11.56 3.83 16.87
C THR A 16 10.89 2.55 17.34
N HIS A 17 9.82 2.15 16.67
CA HIS A 17 9.15 0.87 16.94
C HIS A 17 10.06 -0.32 16.59
N TRP A 18 10.08 -1.35 17.44
CA TRP A 18 11.00 -2.51 17.31
C TRP A 18 10.91 -3.22 15.94
N ARG A 19 9.72 -3.31 15.34
CA ARG A 19 9.54 -3.87 13.98
C ARG A 19 10.27 -3.08 12.90
N THR A 20 10.33 -1.76 13.02
CA THR A 20 11.06 -0.90 12.08
C THR A 20 12.56 -1.13 12.21
N ALA A 21 13.04 -1.30 13.44
CA ALA A 21 14.45 -1.63 13.68
C ALA A 21 14.80 -3.04 13.17
N GLU A 22 13.94 -4.03 13.42
CA GLU A 22 14.09 -5.39 12.90
C GLU A 22 14.14 -5.41 11.36
N ALA A 23 13.21 -4.69 10.71
CA ALA A 23 13.21 -4.52 9.26
C ALA A 23 14.52 -3.92 8.74
N GLY A 24 15.06 -2.90 9.42
CA GLY A 24 16.35 -2.30 9.10
C GLY A 24 17.52 -3.28 9.23
N HIS A 25 17.54 -4.11 10.29
CA HIS A 25 18.58 -5.13 10.45
C HIS A 25 18.52 -6.20 9.36
N VAL A 26 17.33 -6.67 9.02
CA VAL A 26 17.13 -7.64 7.92
C VAL A 26 17.61 -7.05 6.60
N ALA A 27 17.19 -5.82 6.26
CA ALA A 27 17.54 -5.17 5.01
C ALA A 27 19.07 -5.01 4.86
N ARG A 28 19.74 -4.54 5.92
CA ARG A 28 21.20 -4.40 5.93
C ARG A 28 21.91 -5.73 5.75
N ARG A 29 21.44 -6.79 6.44
CA ARG A 29 22.06 -8.10 6.30
C ARG A 29 21.91 -8.66 4.88
N VAL A 30 20.74 -8.51 4.28
CA VAL A 30 20.53 -8.91 2.87
C VAL A 30 21.48 -8.14 1.96
N ARG A 31 21.63 -6.83 2.17
CA ARG A 31 22.56 -6.00 1.40
C ARG A 31 24.01 -6.47 1.54
N GLU A 32 24.45 -6.78 2.75
CA GLU A 32 25.79 -7.32 3.01
C GLU A 32 26.05 -8.63 2.25
N LEU A 33 25.09 -9.55 2.24
CA LEU A 33 25.21 -10.84 1.52
C LEU A 33 25.30 -10.63 0.00
N VAL A 34 24.51 -9.70 -0.53
CA VAL A 34 24.54 -9.34 -1.95
C VAL A 34 25.88 -8.69 -2.32
N ASP A 35 26.42 -7.83 -1.45
CA ASP A 35 27.71 -7.16 -1.68
C ASP A 35 28.92 -8.07 -1.56
N ALA A 36 28.83 -9.07 -0.68
CA ALA A 36 29.80 -10.14 -0.59
C ALA A 36 29.75 -11.09 -1.80
N GLY A 37 28.72 -10.99 -2.65
CA GLY A 37 28.50 -11.87 -3.80
C GLY A 37 28.06 -13.29 -3.39
N GLU A 38 27.58 -13.46 -2.16
CA GLU A 38 27.09 -14.76 -1.66
C GLU A 38 25.78 -15.18 -2.34
N CYS A 39 24.96 -14.21 -2.73
CA CYS A 39 23.72 -14.41 -3.49
C CYS A 39 23.35 -13.18 -4.31
N SER A 40 22.44 -13.32 -5.28
CA SER A 40 21.78 -12.17 -5.90
C SER A 40 20.55 -11.76 -5.09
N ALA A 41 20.12 -10.50 -5.23
CA ALA A 41 18.92 -10.01 -4.53
C ALA A 41 17.66 -10.83 -4.90
N GLY A 42 17.59 -11.39 -6.11
CA GLY A 42 16.49 -12.23 -6.56
C GLY A 42 16.43 -13.62 -5.92
N ASP A 43 17.52 -14.07 -5.29
CA ASP A 43 17.61 -15.37 -4.62
C ASP A 43 17.09 -15.32 -3.17
N VAL A 44 16.75 -14.13 -2.68
CA VAL A 44 16.38 -13.91 -1.28
C VAL A 44 14.86 -13.83 -1.13
N VAL A 45 14.32 -14.63 -0.21
CA VAL A 45 12.91 -14.59 0.19
C VAL A 45 12.80 -14.27 1.67
N VAL A 46 12.09 -13.19 2.00
CA VAL A 46 11.77 -12.82 3.39
C VAL A 46 10.39 -13.36 3.74
N LEU A 47 10.34 -14.37 4.61
CA LEU A 47 9.11 -14.97 5.08
C LEU A 47 8.67 -14.33 6.40
N LEU A 48 7.47 -13.74 6.38
CA LEU A 48 6.84 -13.18 7.57
C LEU A 48 5.65 -14.05 7.97
N GLN A 49 5.44 -14.23 9.27
CA GLN A 49 4.29 -14.97 9.79
C GLN A 49 2.95 -14.30 9.42
N ALA A 50 2.94 -12.98 9.38
CA ALA A 50 1.78 -12.18 9.01
C ALA A 50 2.22 -10.94 8.21
N PHE A 51 1.35 -10.51 7.27
CA PHE A 51 1.59 -9.35 6.42
C PHE A 51 1.25 -8.00 7.09
N THR A 52 1.05 -7.94 8.41
CA THR A 52 0.65 -6.70 9.08
C THR A 52 1.73 -5.61 9.05
N ASP A 53 3.00 -6.00 9.14
CA ASP A 53 4.16 -5.08 9.24
C ASP A 53 5.00 -5.04 7.97
N VAL A 54 4.58 -5.76 6.94
CA VAL A 54 5.33 -5.99 5.69
C VAL A 54 5.77 -4.70 4.97
N ASP A 55 4.99 -3.63 5.03
CA ASP A 55 5.34 -2.36 4.39
C ASP A 55 6.59 -1.75 5.04
N ARG A 56 6.83 -2.01 6.34
CA ARG A 56 8.06 -1.59 7.04
C ARG A 56 9.28 -2.31 6.50
N TYR A 57 9.14 -3.59 6.14
CA TYR A 57 10.24 -4.38 5.56
C TYR A 57 10.51 -4.00 4.12
N GLU A 58 9.46 -3.81 3.31
CA GLU A 58 9.62 -3.32 1.94
C GLU A 58 10.30 -1.96 1.90
N GLU A 59 9.91 -1.04 2.78
CA GLU A 59 10.52 0.28 2.86
C GLU A 59 11.99 0.20 3.30
N ALA A 60 12.31 -0.61 4.31
CA ALA A 60 13.70 -0.81 4.75
C ALA A 60 14.58 -1.42 3.65
N LEU A 61 14.08 -2.44 2.92
CA LEU A 61 14.80 -3.05 1.79
C LEU A 61 15.01 -2.04 0.66
N ARG A 62 13.98 -1.26 0.34
CA ARG A 62 14.07 -0.20 -0.69
C ARG A 62 15.06 0.89 -0.31
N ALA A 63 15.13 1.26 0.98
CA ALA A 63 16.10 2.23 1.48
C ALA A 63 17.56 1.75 1.32
N GLU A 64 17.80 0.44 1.37
CA GLU A 64 19.10 -0.18 1.08
C GLU A 64 19.32 -0.45 -0.44
N GLY A 65 18.44 0.06 -1.30
CA GLY A 65 18.52 -0.09 -2.74
C GLY A 65 18.13 -1.47 -3.27
N LEU A 66 17.46 -2.30 -2.46
CA LEU A 66 17.02 -3.64 -2.85
C LEU A 66 15.59 -3.58 -3.41
N SER A 67 15.41 -3.96 -4.66
CA SER A 67 14.09 -4.04 -5.29
C SER A 67 13.26 -5.18 -4.68
N THR A 68 12.08 -4.86 -4.14
CA THR A 68 11.21 -5.85 -3.51
C THR A 68 10.03 -6.20 -4.39
N HIS A 69 9.68 -7.49 -4.44
CA HIS A 69 8.42 -7.97 -5.02
C HIS A 69 7.63 -8.74 -3.98
N ARG A 70 6.32 -8.54 -3.98
CA ARG A 70 5.38 -9.17 -3.05
C ARG A 70 4.50 -10.17 -3.78
N ALA A 71 4.61 -11.44 -3.38
CA ALA A 71 3.88 -12.54 -4.01
C ALA A 71 2.35 -12.51 -3.79
N ALA A 72 1.85 -11.82 -2.76
CA ALA A 72 0.42 -11.72 -2.47
C ALA A 72 0.08 -10.30 -1.99
N GLY A 73 -0.58 -9.51 -2.82
CA GLY A 73 -0.82 -8.08 -2.56
C GLY A 73 -2.19 -7.79 -1.94
N SER A 74 -2.22 -7.47 -0.64
CA SER A 74 -3.34 -6.75 -0.02
C SER A 74 -3.44 -5.28 -0.47
N GLY A 75 -2.43 -4.77 -1.18
CA GLY A 75 -2.35 -3.38 -1.65
C GLY A 75 -2.98 -3.13 -3.03
N TYR A 76 -3.30 -4.16 -3.82
CA TYR A 76 -3.82 -3.98 -5.19
C TYR A 76 -5.12 -3.16 -5.20
N PHE A 77 -6.10 -3.53 -4.37
CA PHE A 77 -7.37 -2.80 -4.24
C PHE A 77 -7.26 -1.48 -3.47
N GLY A 78 -6.11 -1.23 -2.82
CA GLY A 78 -5.83 0.05 -2.15
C GLY A 78 -5.27 1.12 -3.10
N GLN A 79 -4.88 0.74 -4.32
CA GLN A 79 -4.38 1.70 -5.30
C GLN A 79 -5.54 2.55 -5.83
N GLN A 80 -5.33 3.88 -5.87
CA GLN A 80 -6.35 4.82 -6.33
C GLN A 80 -6.90 4.45 -7.72
N GLN A 81 -6.03 4.06 -8.65
CA GLN A 81 -6.44 3.70 -10.01
C GLN A 81 -7.34 2.45 -10.04
N VAL A 82 -7.08 1.49 -9.15
CA VAL A 82 -7.89 0.28 -9.03
C VAL A 82 -9.23 0.61 -8.37
N ALA A 83 -9.24 1.42 -7.31
CA ALA A 83 -10.45 1.88 -6.65
C ALA A 83 -11.36 2.68 -7.60
N ASP A 84 -10.78 3.61 -8.37
CA ASP A 84 -11.50 4.41 -9.36
C ASP A 84 -12.13 3.52 -10.45
N LEU A 85 -11.39 2.52 -10.94
CA LEU A 85 -11.89 1.58 -11.94
C LEU A 85 -13.02 0.70 -11.38
N VAL A 86 -12.92 0.25 -10.13
CA VAL A 86 -13.98 -0.51 -9.47
C VAL A 86 -15.26 0.34 -9.36
N MET A 87 -15.15 1.61 -8.98
CA MET A 87 -16.31 2.52 -8.93
C MET A 87 -16.92 2.75 -10.33
N TYR A 88 -16.08 2.87 -11.35
CA TYR A 88 -16.56 2.97 -12.73
C TYR A 88 -17.34 1.72 -13.17
N LEU A 89 -16.83 0.52 -12.87
CA LEU A 89 -17.54 -0.73 -13.19
C LEU A 89 -18.84 -0.87 -12.39
N ARG A 90 -18.86 -0.47 -11.12
CA ARG A 90 -20.09 -0.43 -10.30
C ARG A 90 -21.15 0.47 -10.94
N LEU A 91 -20.76 1.66 -11.42
CA LEU A 91 -21.66 2.60 -12.09
C LEU A 91 -22.22 2.02 -13.40
N LEU A 92 -21.40 1.30 -14.19
CA LEU A 92 -21.86 0.63 -15.41
C LEU A 92 -22.87 -0.49 -15.11
N LEU A 93 -22.69 -1.22 -14.01
CA LEU A 93 -23.60 -2.28 -13.59
C LEU A 93 -24.91 -1.73 -13.01
N ASN A 94 -24.83 -0.63 -12.24
CA ASN A 94 -25.98 0.04 -11.67
C ASN A 94 -25.83 1.55 -11.82
N ARG A 95 -26.57 2.13 -12.77
CA ARG A 95 -26.59 3.58 -12.99
C ARG A 95 -27.17 4.40 -11.83
N TYR A 96 -27.78 3.75 -10.85
CA TYR A 96 -28.29 4.36 -9.63
C TYR A 96 -27.41 4.03 -8.42
N ASP A 97 -26.20 3.51 -8.64
CA ASP A 97 -25.14 3.45 -7.62
C ASP A 97 -24.40 4.78 -7.63
N ASP A 98 -24.45 5.43 -6.51
CA ASP A 98 -24.59 6.87 -6.45
C ASP A 98 -23.37 7.41 -5.66
N GLU A 99 -22.89 6.60 -4.71
CA GLU A 99 -21.48 6.52 -4.34
C GLU A 99 -20.57 6.29 -5.56
N ALA A 100 -20.90 5.31 -6.41
CA ALA A 100 -20.11 5.01 -7.61
C ALA A 100 -20.14 6.18 -8.60
N LEU A 101 -21.31 6.78 -8.83
CA LEU A 101 -21.47 7.95 -9.69
C LEU A 101 -20.57 9.10 -9.23
N ALA A 102 -20.66 9.48 -7.96
CA ALA A 102 -19.88 10.59 -7.44
C ALA A 102 -18.38 10.30 -7.42
N SER A 103 -17.98 9.07 -7.09
CA SER A 103 -16.57 8.65 -7.12
C SER A 103 -16.01 8.78 -8.54
N VAL A 104 -16.76 8.34 -9.55
CA VAL A 104 -16.36 8.48 -10.96
C VAL A 104 -16.28 9.94 -11.40
N LEU A 105 -17.26 10.77 -11.02
CA LEU A 105 -17.23 12.20 -11.34
C LEU A 105 -16.03 12.91 -10.70
N ALA A 106 -15.67 12.56 -9.46
CA ALA A 106 -14.51 13.10 -8.76
C ALA A 106 -13.16 12.53 -9.27
N SER A 107 -13.19 11.33 -9.86
CA SER A 107 -11.99 10.64 -10.34
C SER A 107 -11.35 11.33 -11.55
N PRO A 108 -10.08 11.01 -11.89
CA PRO A 108 -9.41 11.50 -13.09
C PRO A 108 -10.12 11.15 -14.42
N PHE A 109 -11.09 10.23 -14.42
CA PHE A 109 -11.88 9.92 -15.62
C PHE A 109 -12.75 11.11 -16.06
N VAL A 110 -13.20 11.95 -15.11
CA VAL A 110 -14.08 13.10 -15.39
C VAL A 110 -13.52 14.40 -14.80
N GLY A 111 -12.99 14.36 -13.58
CA GLY A 111 -12.31 15.50 -12.96
C GLY A 111 -13.23 16.62 -12.47
N VAL A 112 -14.45 16.30 -12.04
CA VAL A 112 -15.37 17.26 -11.44
C VAL A 112 -14.86 17.69 -10.07
N SER A 113 -14.69 18.99 -9.88
CA SER A 113 -14.31 19.55 -8.58
C SER A 113 -15.36 19.29 -7.49
N ASN A 114 -14.93 19.26 -6.23
CA ASN A 114 -15.84 19.09 -5.10
C ASN A 114 -16.95 20.15 -5.06
N ASP A 115 -16.63 21.41 -5.38
CA ASP A 115 -17.63 22.49 -5.44
C ASP A 115 -18.68 22.22 -6.53
N ALA A 116 -18.25 21.75 -7.70
CA ALA A 116 -19.14 21.40 -8.78
C ALA A 116 -20.03 20.19 -8.43
N LEU A 117 -19.52 19.20 -7.69
CA LEU A 117 -20.33 18.08 -7.17
C LEU A 117 -21.42 18.57 -6.19
N VAL A 118 -21.10 19.53 -5.32
CA VAL A 118 -22.09 20.14 -4.41
C VAL A 118 -23.16 20.90 -5.19
N LEU A 119 -22.76 21.67 -6.21
CA LEU A 119 -23.71 22.38 -7.06
C LEU A 119 -24.60 21.41 -7.85
N LEU A 120 -24.02 20.35 -8.41
CA LEU A 120 -24.74 19.27 -9.11
C LEU A 120 -25.77 18.62 -8.20
N ARG A 121 -25.39 18.31 -6.95
CA ARG A 121 -26.30 17.81 -5.91
C ARG A 121 -27.46 18.75 -5.66
N ARG A 122 -27.22 20.05 -5.55
CA ARG A 122 -28.28 21.04 -5.27
C ARG A 122 -29.24 21.20 -6.45
N ALA A 123 -28.74 21.07 -7.68
CA ALA A 123 -29.54 21.24 -8.89
C ALA A 123 -30.36 19.99 -9.27
N ALA A 124 -29.93 18.80 -8.87
CA ALA A 124 -30.61 17.55 -9.22
C ALA A 124 -31.95 17.39 -8.46
N GLY A 125 -33.04 17.26 -9.23
CA GLY A 125 -34.42 17.25 -8.73
C GLY A 125 -35.02 15.89 -8.37
N ARG A 126 -34.34 14.76 -8.68
CA ARG A 126 -34.77 13.40 -8.30
C ARG A 126 -33.70 12.70 -7.46
N ARG A 127 -34.14 11.82 -6.56
CA ARG A 127 -33.26 10.96 -5.75
C ARG A 127 -32.93 9.63 -6.46
N PRO A 128 -31.76 9.02 -6.17
CA PRO A 128 -30.74 9.53 -5.26
C PRO A 128 -29.64 10.28 -6.06
N LEU A 129 -28.77 11.03 -5.38
CA LEU A 129 -27.50 11.54 -5.94
C LEU A 129 -26.29 10.78 -5.41
N PHE A 130 -26.60 10.08 -4.32
CA PHE A 130 -25.94 9.18 -3.41
C PHE A 130 -27.08 8.36 -2.77
#